data_AF-A0A1I8M7N2-F1
#
_entry.id   AF-A0A1I8M7N2-F1
#
_cell.length_a   1.000
_cell.length_b   1.000
_cell.length_c   1.000
_cell.angle_alpha   90.00
_cell.angle_beta   90.00
_cell.angle_gamma   90.00
#
_symmetry.space_group_name_H-M   'P 1'
#
loop_
_entity.id
_entity.type
_entity.pdbx_description
1 polymer ?
#
loop_
_entity_poly.entity_id
_entity_poly.type
_entity_poly.pdbx_seq_one_letter_code
_entity_poly.pdbx_strand_id
1 'polypeptide(L)'
;MSKLNVVLLFVVVVAINSASAALPSPLEVLTGTLKNMNQIRNTLFCLAHSCDPFAIQKAILIDDVSEFELKQRTIKPETKADRVMKLSSVVAEASKKLLAIDPNCKNPSYTCPTPHPISLPKEIYDFENAMGNILAYSKCTTLADFPEIISLLSDSVEYIENNRDSSGTSFQRVVPAVELVARGFKNICDRRGQMVQ
;
A
#
# COMPACT_ATOMS: atom_id res chain seq x y z
N MET A 1 6.82 16.96 -55.70
CA MET A 1 7.82 16.86 -54.61
C MET A 1 7.45 17.84 -53.51
N SER A 2 7.34 17.56 -52.22
CA SER A 2 6.98 16.35 -51.48
C SER A 2 6.43 16.82 -50.13
N LYS A 3 5.21 17.40 -50.09
CA LYS A 3 4.55 17.80 -48.83
C LYS A 3 4.00 16.60 -48.04
N LEU A 4 3.85 15.44 -48.71
CA LEU A 4 3.42 14.19 -48.08
C LEU A 4 4.52 13.57 -47.19
N ASN A 5 5.80 13.88 -47.44
CA ASN A 5 6.93 13.29 -46.70
C ASN A 5 7.17 13.91 -45.32
N VAL A 6 6.72 15.13 -45.06
CA VAL A 6 6.99 15.80 -43.77
C VAL A 6 5.98 15.38 -42.70
N VAL A 7 4.72 15.13 -43.08
CA VAL A 7 3.67 14.68 -42.14
C VAL A 7 3.91 13.24 -41.68
N LEU A 8 4.36 12.36 -42.58
CA LEU A 8 4.72 10.97 -42.24
C LEU A 8 5.92 10.87 -41.28
N LEU A 9 6.90 11.77 -41.42
CA LEU A 9 8.04 11.84 -40.51
C LEU A 9 7.65 12.29 -39.09
N PHE A 10 6.67 13.19 -38.95
CA PHE A 10 6.18 13.61 -37.64
C PHE A 10 5.35 12.54 -36.92
N VAL A 11 4.58 11.72 -37.65
CA VAL A 11 3.82 10.62 -37.04
C VAL A 11 4.74 9.50 -36.55
N VAL A 12 5.84 9.21 -37.26
CA VAL A 12 6.82 8.21 -36.83
C VAL A 12 7.65 8.71 -35.63
N VAL A 13 7.99 10.00 -35.57
CA VAL A 13 8.73 10.56 -34.41
C VAL A 13 7.85 10.70 -33.16
N VAL A 14 6.54 10.95 -33.30
CA VAL A 14 5.60 10.93 -32.17
C VAL A 14 5.34 9.48 -31.69
N ALA A 15 5.36 8.50 -32.59
CA ALA A 15 5.19 7.09 -32.22
C ALA A 15 6.42 6.48 -31.51
N ILE A 16 7.63 6.96 -31.79
CA ILE A 16 8.87 6.47 -31.14
C ILE A 16 9.10 7.14 -29.77
N ASN A 17 8.55 8.36 -29.56
CA ASN A 17 8.60 9.05 -28.26
C ASN A 17 7.44 8.69 -27.31
N SER A 18 6.52 7.84 -27.75
CA SER A 18 5.77 6.98 -26.83
C SER A 18 6.73 5.92 -26.29
N ALA A 19 7.73 6.37 -25.53
CA ALA A 19 8.34 5.58 -24.48
C ALA A 19 7.17 5.09 -23.64
N SER A 20 6.67 3.92 -24.03
CA SER A 20 5.78 3.13 -23.23
C SER A 20 6.62 2.83 -22.01
N ALA A 21 6.50 3.65 -20.98
CA ALA A 21 6.80 3.20 -19.64
C ALA A 21 5.95 1.94 -19.49
N ALA A 22 6.58 0.80 -19.73
CA ALA A 22 5.89 -0.48 -19.67
C ALA A 22 5.19 -0.48 -18.31
N LEU A 23 3.87 -0.60 -18.33
CA LEU A 23 3.11 -0.67 -17.09
C LEU A 23 3.77 -1.77 -16.26
N PRO A 24 4.12 -1.50 -15.00
CA PRO A 24 4.81 -2.48 -14.18
C PRO A 24 3.99 -3.77 -14.16
N SER A 25 4.69 -4.90 -14.25
CA SER A 25 4.02 -6.20 -14.21
C SER A 25 3.22 -6.31 -12.90
N PRO A 26 2.09 -7.04 -12.89
CA PRO A 26 1.31 -7.23 -11.66
C PRO A 26 2.16 -7.75 -10.49
N LEU A 27 3.18 -8.56 -10.77
CA LEU A 27 4.16 -9.06 -9.81
C LEU A 27 5.01 -7.95 -9.20
N GLU A 28 5.49 -7.01 -10.01
CA GLU A 28 6.24 -5.84 -9.52
C GLU A 28 5.33 -4.94 -8.68
N VAL A 29 4.08 -4.72 -9.08
CA VAL A 29 3.09 -3.95 -8.31
C VAL A 29 2.85 -4.58 -6.95
N LEU A 30 2.60 -5.90 -6.90
CA LEU A 30 2.37 -6.60 -5.64
C LEU A 30 3.62 -6.57 -4.74
N THR A 31 4.78 -6.89 -5.30
CA THR A 31 6.04 -6.94 -4.55
C THR A 31 6.40 -5.56 -3.99
N GLY A 32 6.22 -4.51 -4.80
CA GLY A 32 6.39 -3.13 -4.38
C GLY A 32 5.41 -2.74 -3.28
N THR A 33 4.14 -3.12 -3.41
CA THR A 33 3.11 -2.89 -2.39
C THR A 33 3.49 -3.54 -1.06
N LEU A 34 3.82 -4.83 -1.05
CA LEU A 34 4.21 -5.56 0.16
C LEU A 34 5.48 -4.98 0.80
N LYS A 35 6.46 -4.58 -0.01
CA LYS A 35 7.68 -3.91 0.49
C LYS A 35 7.34 -2.58 1.19
N ASN A 36 6.48 -1.77 0.58
CA ASN A 36 6.07 -0.50 1.16
C ASN A 36 5.20 -0.69 2.41
N MET A 37 4.33 -1.70 2.46
CA MET A 37 3.59 -2.07 3.69
C MET A 37 4.55 -2.45 4.83
N ASN A 38 5.60 -3.23 4.54
CA ASN A 38 6.63 -3.55 5.52
C ASN A 38 7.40 -2.30 5.98
N GLN A 39 7.68 -1.36 5.08
CA GLN A 39 8.32 -0.10 5.43
C GLN A 39 7.41 0.77 6.30
N ILE A 40 6.12 0.89 5.97
CA ILE A 40 5.11 1.58 6.81
C ILE A 40 5.13 0.97 8.22
N ARG A 41 5.04 -0.36 8.31
CA ARG A 41 5.06 -1.08 9.59
C ARG A 41 6.29 -0.74 10.43
N ASN A 42 7.47 -0.90 9.85
CA ASN A 42 8.72 -0.64 10.58
C ASN A 42 8.88 0.84 10.95
N THR A 43 8.35 1.74 10.13
CA THR A 43 8.39 3.19 10.40
C THR A 43 7.46 3.53 11.56
N LEU A 44 6.24 3.01 11.61
CA LEU A 44 5.30 3.26 12.71
C LEU A 44 5.86 2.80 14.06
N PHE A 45 6.46 1.60 14.13
CA PHE A 45 7.17 1.14 15.34
C PHE A 45 8.28 2.09 15.76
N CYS A 46 9.11 2.54 14.81
CA CYS A 46 10.19 3.47 15.12
C CYS A 46 9.68 4.83 15.59
N LEU A 47 8.58 5.34 15.01
CA LEU A 47 8.01 6.64 15.39
C LEU A 47 7.49 6.65 16.84
N ALA A 48 7.11 5.51 17.41
CA ALA A 48 6.78 5.38 18.83
C ALA A 48 7.98 5.67 19.76
N HIS A 49 9.20 5.57 19.22
CA HIS A 49 10.46 5.83 19.90
C HIS A 49 11.20 7.06 19.33
N SER A 50 10.53 7.88 18.53
CA SER A 50 11.09 9.09 17.94
C SER A 50 11.35 10.16 19.01
N CYS A 51 12.26 11.09 18.69
CA CYS A 51 12.46 12.30 19.48
C CYS A 51 11.37 13.36 19.23
N ASP A 52 10.55 13.19 18.19
CA ASP A 52 9.45 14.11 17.88
C ASP A 52 8.21 13.75 18.71
N PRO A 53 7.78 14.60 19.67
CA PRO A 53 6.61 14.33 20.49
C PRO A 53 5.30 14.30 19.69
N PHE A 54 5.31 14.76 18.43
CA PHE A 54 4.15 14.77 17.53
C PHE A 54 4.21 13.72 16.42
N ALA A 55 5.15 12.77 16.48
CA ALA A 55 5.39 11.79 15.43
C ALA A 55 4.13 10.97 15.09
N ILE A 56 3.39 10.54 16.11
CA ILE A 56 2.20 9.71 15.93
C ILE A 56 1.02 10.52 15.39
N GLN A 57 0.82 11.76 15.83
CA GLN A 57 -0.23 12.62 15.25
C GLN A 57 0.05 12.90 13.76
N LYS A 58 1.32 13.11 13.39
CA LYS A 58 1.71 13.27 11.97
C LYS A 58 1.46 12.00 11.16
N ALA A 59 1.70 10.83 11.74
CA ALA A 59 1.41 9.55 11.10
C ALA A 59 -0.09 9.37 10.84
N ILE A 60 -0.94 9.71 11.80
CA ILE A 60 -2.41 9.68 11.64
C ILE A 60 -2.87 10.62 10.52
N LEU A 61 -2.33 11.84 10.45
CA LEU A 61 -2.67 12.79 9.38
C LEU A 61 -2.27 12.27 7.98
N ILE A 62 -1.16 11.53 7.88
CA ILE A 62 -0.77 10.89 6.63
C ILE A 62 -1.76 9.78 6.26
N ASP A 63 -2.16 8.95 7.23
CA ASP A 63 -3.13 7.87 7.00
C ASP A 63 -4.52 8.43 6.63
N ASP A 64 -4.94 9.57 7.20
CA ASP A 64 -6.18 10.27 6.83
C ASP A 64 -6.16 10.71 5.36
N VAL A 65 -5.02 11.25 4.89
CA VAL A 65 -4.85 11.63 3.49
C VAL A 65 -4.84 10.39 2.59
N SER A 66 -4.17 9.31 3.02
CA SER A 66 -4.13 8.06 2.28
C SER A 66 -5.51 7.39 2.16
N GLU A 67 -6.30 7.37 3.24
CA GLU A 67 -7.68 6.89 3.20
C GLU A 67 -8.53 7.76 2.25
N PHE A 68 -8.38 9.09 2.32
CA PHE A 68 -9.09 10.00 1.42
C PHE A 68 -8.76 9.72 -0.04
N GLU A 69 -7.47 9.54 -0.38
CA GLU A 69 -7.02 9.17 -1.72
C GLU A 69 -7.59 7.81 -2.15
N LEU A 70 -7.64 6.82 -1.25
CA LEU A 70 -8.27 5.53 -1.50
C LEU A 70 -9.79 5.64 -1.72
N LYS A 71 -10.48 6.60 -1.11
CA LYS A 71 -11.92 6.82 -1.31
C LYS A 71 -12.25 7.53 -2.63
N GLN A 72 -11.28 8.18 -3.29
CA GLN A 72 -11.52 8.88 -4.55
C GLN A 72 -11.85 7.90 -5.68
N ARG A 73 -13.09 7.93 -6.19
CA ARG A 73 -13.48 7.11 -7.34
C ARG A 73 -13.31 7.87 -8.64
N THR A 74 -12.92 7.16 -9.70
CA THR A 74 -12.98 7.75 -11.04
C THR A 74 -14.42 7.77 -11.55
N ILE A 75 -14.70 8.60 -12.56
CA ILE A 75 -16.03 8.68 -13.21
C ILE A 75 -16.37 7.36 -13.92
N LYS A 76 -15.36 6.58 -14.29
CA LYS A 76 -15.54 5.28 -14.95
C LYS A 76 -15.52 4.15 -13.92
N PRO A 77 -16.22 3.03 -14.16
CA PRO A 77 -16.08 1.85 -13.32
C PRO A 77 -14.63 1.38 -13.27
N GLU A 78 -14.05 1.28 -12.07
CA GLU A 78 -12.69 0.79 -11.85
C GLU A 78 -12.64 -0.74 -11.90
N THR A 79 -11.65 -1.27 -12.59
CA THR A 79 -11.35 -2.71 -12.58
C THR A 79 -10.64 -3.10 -11.29
N LYS A 80 -10.49 -4.41 -11.05
CA LYS A 80 -9.68 -4.90 -9.91
C LYS A 80 -8.23 -4.45 -10.00
N ALA A 81 -7.67 -4.45 -11.21
CA ALA A 81 -6.30 -3.99 -11.45
C ALA A 81 -6.15 -2.50 -11.13
N ASP A 82 -7.13 -1.66 -11.51
CA ASP A 82 -7.10 -0.22 -11.22
C ASP A 82 -7.06 0.04 -9.71
N ARG A 83 -7.90 -0.66 -8.93
CA ARG A 83 -7.90 -0.56 -7.47
C ARG A 83 -6.58 -0.99 -6.84
N VAL A 84 -5.95 -2.06 -7.35
CA VAL A 84 -4.64 -2.50 -6.85
C VAL A 84 -3.54 -1.49 -7.21
N MET A 85 -3.55 -0.92 -8.41
CA MET A 85 -2.60 0.13 -8.79
C MET A 85 -2.75 1.37 -7.91
N LYS A 86 -3.99 1.77 -7.64
CA LYS A 86 -4.33 2.86 -6.73
C LYS A 86 -3.81 2.58 -5.32
N LEU A 87 -4.07 1.38 -4.77
CA LEU A 87 -3.52 0.94 -3.49
C LEU A 87 -1.99 1.02 -3.46
N SER A 88 -1.33 0.47 -4.49
CA SER A 88 0.13 0.47 -4.60
C SER A 88 0.69 1.89 -4.61
N SER A 89 0.03 2.83 -5.31
CA SER A 89 0.43 4.23 -5.36
C SER A 89 0.29 4.91 -4.01
N VAL A 90 -0.88 4.74 -3.35
CA VAL A 90 -1.15 5.35 -2.05
C VAL A 90 -0.18 4.82 -0.99
N VAL A 91 0.03 3.49 -0.94
CA VAL A 91 0.94 2.85 0.02
C VAL A 91 2.39 3.28 -0.21
N ALA A 92 2.82 3.45 -1.47
CA ALA A 92 4.15 3.97 -1.78
C ALA A 92 4.36 5.40 -1.28
N GLU A 93 3.38 6.28 -1.51
CA GLU A 93 3.46 7.68 -1.08
C GLU A 93 3.34 7.80 0.45
N ALA A 94 2.45 7.03 1.08
CA ALA A 94 2.32 6.96 2.54
C ALA A 94 3.64 6.51 3.19
N SER A 95 4.26 5.46 2.66
CA SER A 95 5.56 4.98 3.14
C SER A 95 6.63 6.07 3.08
N LYS A 96 6.67 6.86 2.00
CA LYS A 96 7.63 7.96 1.84
C LYS A 96 7.35 9.09 2.83
N LYS A 97 6.09 9.49 3.00
CA LYS A 97 5.67 10.56 3.93
C LYS A 97 5.93 10.18 5.38
N LEU A 98 5.64 8.94 5.78
CA LEU A 98 5.91 8.44 7.14
C LEU A 98 7.41 8.48 7.46
N LEU A 99 8.25 8.02 6.52
CA LEU A 99 9.71 8.05 6.70
C LEU A 99 10.26 9.48 6.79
N ALA A 100 9.56 10.46 6.22
CA ALA A 100 9.94 11.87 6.29
C ALA A 100 9.61 12.50 7.65
N ILE A 101 8.76 11.88 8.50
CA ILE A 101 8.50 12.36 9.86
C ILE A 101 9.80 12.30 10.68
N ASP A 102 10.47 11.15 10.67
CA ASP A 102 11.77 10.94 11.31
C ASP A 102 12.68 10.10 10.39
N PRO A 103 13.64 10.73 9.69
CA PRO A 103 14.56 10.04 8.81
C PRO A 103 15.43 8.98 9.51
N ASN A 104 15.58 9.03 10.85
CA ASN A 104 16.30 8.00 11.59
C ASN A 104 15.58 6.66 11.57
N CYS A 105 14.27 6.65 11.30
CA CYS A 105 13.47 5.44 11.12
C CYS A 105 13.77 4.66 9.82
N LYS A 106 14.75 5.11 9.02
CA LYS A 106 15.43 4.23 8.05
C LYS A 106 16.08 3.03 8.74
N ASN A 107 16.55 3.21 9.97
CA ASN A 107 16.95 2.13 10.86
C ASN A 107 15.77 1.77 11.77
N PRO A 108 15.13 0.60 11.61
CA PRO A 108 14.00 0.18 12.44
C PRO A 108 14.36 0.02 13.93
N SER A 109 15.65 -0.10 14.25
CA SER A 109 16.16 -0.23 15.61
C SER A 109 16.57 1.10 16.24
N TYR A 110 16.33 2.23 15.55
CA TYR A 110 16.58 3.54 16.13
C TYR A 110 15.72 3.74 17.38
N THR A 111 16.33 4.32 18.41
CA THR A 111 15.65 4.75 19.63
C THR A 111 16.19 6.12 19.98
N CYS A 112 15.30 7.08 20.24
CA CYS A 112 15.70 8.41 20.67
C CYS A 112 16.53 8.34 21.97
N PRO A 113 17.70 9.00 22.06
CA PRO A 113 18.50 9.05 23.29
C PRO A 113 17.75 9.65 24.49
N THR A 114 16.82 10.56 24.23
CA THR A 114 15.92 11.19 25.21
C THR A 114 14.47 10.94 24.78
N PRO A 115 13.95 9.73 24.96
CA PRO A 115 12.66 9.36 24.40
C PRO A 115 11.55 10.14 25.07
N HIS A 116 10.61 10.63 24.26
CA HIS A 116 9.29 10.99 24.72
C HIS A 116 8.42 9.74 24.54
N PRO A 117 8.12 8.97 25.60
CA PRO A 117 7.31 7.76 25.44
C PRO A 117 5.91 8.16 24.96
N ILE A 118 5.63 7.87 23.70
CA ILE A 118 4.29 8.02 23.12
C ILE A 118 3.66 6.63 23.11
N SER A 119 2.55 6.46 23.84
CA SER A 119 1.75 5.25 23.70
C SER A 119 1.10 5.24 22.33
N LEU A 120 1.41 4.25 21.50
CA LEU A 120 0.67 4.03 20.26
C LEU A 120 -0.81 3.75 20.59
N PRO A 121 -1.76 4.44 19.93
CA PRO A 121 -3.17 4.07 19.97
C PRO A 121 -3.36 2.60 19.59
N LYS A 122 -4.38 1.95 20.18
CA LYS A 122 -4.67 0.52 19.96
C LYS A 122 -4.77 0.19 18.47
N GLU A 123 -5.27 1.12 17.69
CA GLU A 123 -5.69 0.87 16.31
C GLU A 123 -4.50 0.93 15.36
N ILE A 124 -3.44 1.64 15.75
CA ILE A 124 -2.13 1.50 15.11
C ILE A 124 -1.58 0.10 15.38
N TYR A 125 -1.64 -0.42 16.62
CA TYR A 125 -1.21 -1.80 16.91
C TYR A 125 -2.02 -2.85 16.14
N ASP A 126 -3.34 -2.68 16.05
CA ASP A 126 -4.20 -3.60 15.29
C ASP A 126 -3.81 -3.59 13.80
N PHE A 127 -3.59 -2.40 13.24
CA PHE A 127 -3.13 -2.21 11.86
C PHE A 127 -1.77 -2.87 11.62
N GLU A 128 -0.81 -2.65 12.52
CA GLU A 128 0.54 -3.24 12.47
C GLU A 128 0.50 -4.76 12.52
N ASN A 129 -0.34 -5.33 13.37
CA ASN A 129 -0.53 -6.77 13.50
C ASN A 129 -1.14 -7.37 12.23
N ALA A 130 -2.16 -6.72 11.66
CA ALA A 130 -2.77 -7.15 10.41
C ALA A 130 -1.77 -7.11 9.24
N MET A 131 -0.97 -6.04 9.12
CA MET A 131 0.12 -5.97 8.15
C MET A 131 1.19 -7.05 8.39
N GLY A 132 1.57 -7.29 9.65
CA GLY A 132 2.50 -8.34 10.02
C GLY A 132 2.03 -9.73 9.56
N ASN A 133 0.74 -10.01 9.71
CA ASN A 133 0.13 -11.25 9.22
C ASN A 133 0.19 -11.34 7.69
N ILE A 134 -0.15 -10.28 6.95
CA ILE A 134 -0.03 -10.26 5.47
C ILE A 134 1.40 -10.60 5.05
N LEU A 135 2.40 -9.97 5.68
CA LEU A 135 3.82 -10.17 5.36
C LEU A 135 4.33 -11.57 5.76
N ALA A 136 3.80 -12.15 6.82
CA ALA A 136 4.15 -13.51 7.24
C ALA A 136 3.58 -14.54 6.24
N TYR A 137 2.31 -14.41 5.89
CA TYR A 137 1.63 -15.34 4.99
C TYR A 137 2.01 -15.14 3.52
N SER A 138 2.41 -13.94 3.08
CA SER A 138 2.85 -13.72 1.69
C SER A 138 4.01 -14.63 1.27
N LYS A 139 4.86 -15.04 2.22
CA LYS A 139 5.98 -15.98 2.01
C LYS A 139 5.55 -17.37 1.52
N CYS A 140 4.29 -17.77 1.76
CA CYS A 140 3.76 -19.06 1.31
C CYS A 140 3.15 -18.99 -0.10
N THR A 141 2.94 -17.78 -0.63
CA THR A 141 2.18 -17.57 -1.87
C THR A 141 3.07 -17.77 -3.09
N THR A 142 2.45 -18.10 -4.22
CA THR A 142 3.12 -18.36 -5.50
C THR A 142 2.45 -17.57 -6.62
N LEU A 143 3.05 -17.61 -7.81
CA LEU A 143 2.47 -16.99 -9.01
C LEU A 143 1.08 -17.55 -9.37
N ALA A 144 0.74 -18.76 -8.96
CA ALA A 144 -0.61 -19.31 -9.20
C ALA A 144 -1.69 -18.61 -8.38
N ASP A 145 -1.33 -18.02 -7.24
CA ASP A 145 -2.27 -17.37 -6.31
C ASP A 145 -2.54 -15.90 -6.69
N PHE A 146 -1.79 -15.37 -7.66
CA PHE A 146 -1.81 -13.95 -8.03
C PHE A 146 -3.20 -13.40 -8.36
N PRO A 147 -4.03 -14.06 -9.19
CA PRO A 147 -5.37 -13.56 -9.50
C PRO A 147 -6.24 -13.41 -8.25
N GLU A 148 -6.09 -14.33 -7.29
CA GLU A 148 -6.82 -14.28 -6.02
C GLU A 148 -6.30 -13.17 -5.12
N ILE A 149 -4.97 -12.98 -5.03
CA ILE A 149 -4.36 -11.88 -4.28
C ILE A 149 -4.81 -10.52 -4.84
N ILE A 150 -4.83 -10.36 -6.16
CA ILE A 150 -5.33 -9.14 -6.82
C ILE A 150 -6.80 -8.90 -6.46
N SER A 151 -7.62 -9.97 -6.42
CA SER A 151 -9.00 -9.85 -5.93
C SER A 151 -9.05 -9.36 -4.48
N LEU A 152 -8.33 -10.01 -3.57
CA LEU A 152 -8.34 -9.67 -2.14
C LEU A 152 -7.93 -8.22 -1.89
N LEU A 153 -6.87 -7.75 -2.56
CA LEU A 153 -6.43 -6.36 -2.46
C LEU A 153 -7.47 -5.40 -3.06
N SER A 154 -8.04 -5.72 -4.22
CA SER A 154 -9.12 -4.92 -4.82
C SER A 154 -10.33 -4.82 -3.89
N ASP A 155 -10.77 -5.94 -3.32
CA ASP A 155 -11.94 -6.01 -2.44
C ASP A 155 -11.69 -5.21 -1.15
N SER A 156 -10.44 -5.14 -0.68
CA SER A 156 -10.05 -4.27 0.44
C SER A 156 -10.15 -2.77 0.13
N VAL A 157 -9.78 -2.37 -1.10
CA VAL A 157 -9.95 -0.98 -1.54
C VAL A 157 -11.43 -0.66 -1.70
N GLU A 158 -12.19 -1.56 -2.30
CA GLU A 158 -13.64 -1.41 -2.45
C GLU A 158 -14.35 -1.31 -1.08
N TYR A 159 -13.89 -2.06 -0.07
CA TYR A 159 -14.36 -1.90 1.30
C TYR A 159 -14.16 -0.46 1.81
N ILE A 160 -12.95 0.09 1.66
CA ILE A 160 -12.62 1.46 2.08
C ILE A 160 -13.46 2.49 1.31
N GLU A 161 -13.58 2.32 0.00
CA GLU A 161 -14.37 3.19 -0.89
C GLU A 161 -15.86 3.20 -0.54
N ASN A 162 -16.40 2.09 -0.04
CA ASN A 162 -17.79 1.97 0.36
C ASN A 162 -18.03 2.31 1.83
N ASN A 163 -16.98 2.40 2.65
CA ASN A 163 -17.10 2.72 4.06
C ASN A 163 -17.50 4.19 4.26
N ARG A 164 -18.76 4.40 4.65
CA ARG A 164 -19.36 5.71 4.94
C ARG A 164 -19.10 6.18 6.36
N ASP A 165 -18.54 5.33 7.21
CA ASP A 165 -18.14 5.75 8.55
C ASP A 165 -17.03 6.81 8.44
N SER A 166 -17.23 7.91 9.15
CA SER A 166 -16.26 9.00 9.31
C SER A 166 -15.89 9.21 10.78
N SER A 167 -16.39 8.36 11.67
CA SER A 167 -16.01 8.37 13.07
C SER A 167 -14.61 7.79 13.25
N GLY A 168 -13.93 8.24 14.29
CA GLY A 168 -12.60 7.72 14.64
C GLY A 168 -11.45 8.24 13.77
N THR A 169 -10.30 7.57 13.88
CA THR A 169 -9.11 7.79 13.05
C THR A 169 -9.18 6.99 11.74
N SER A 170 -8.41 7.38 10.73
CA SER A 170 -8.21 6.56 9.52
C SER A 170 -7.80 5.14 9.84
N PHE A 171 -6.82 4.94 10.74
CA PHE A 171 -6.41 3.61 11.19
C PHE A 171 -7.59 2.75 11.66
N GLN A 172 -8.50 3.30 12.48
CA GLN A 172 -9.72 2.61 12.92
C GLN A 172 -10.58 2.13 11.74
N ARG A 173 -10.71 2.94 10.69
CA ARG A 173 -11.57 2.65 9.55
C ARG A 173 -10.94 1.71 8.52
N VAL A 174 -9.61 1.73 8.39
CA VAL A 174 -8.90 0.89 7.41
C VAL A 174 -8.51 -0.49 7.97
N VAL A 175 -8.36 -0.65 9.29
CA VAL A 175 -8.02 -1.93 9.93
C VAL A 175 -8.89 -3.10 9.43
N PRO A 176 -10.23 -3.01 9.35
CA PRO A 176 -11.05 -4.11 8.86
C PRO A 176 -10.70 -4.57 7.43
N ALA A 177 -10.31 -3.63 6.56
CA ALA A 177 -9.88 -3.93 5.20
C ALA A 177 -8.53 -4.65 5.18
N VAL A 178 -7.58 -4.22 6.00
CA VAL A 178 -6.27 -4.87 6.14
C VAL A 178 -6.42 -6.27 6.74
N GLU A 179 -7.29 -6.45 7.72
CA GLU A 179 -7.59 -7.76 8.28
C GLU A 179 -8.24 -8.71 7.27
N LEU A 180 -9.09 -8.20 6.36
CA LEU A 180 -9.66 -8.98 5.27
C LEU A 180 -8.56 -9.54 4.36
N VAL A 181 -7.57 -8.71 4.01
CA VAL A 181 -6.40 -9.15 3.24
C VAL A 181 -5.59 -10.16 4.04
N ALA A 182 -5.32 -9.92 5.32
CA ALA A 182 -4.56 -10.84 6.18
C ALA A 182 -5.20 -12.23 6.26
N ARG A 183 -6.53 -12.31 6.43
CA ARG A 183 -7.29 -13.57 6.42
C ARG A 183 -7.24 -14.24 5.04
N GLY A 184 -7.35 -13.48 3.97
CA GLY A 184 -7.24 -14.00 2.60
C GLY A 184 -5.89 -14.67 2.33
N PHE A 185 -4.78 -14.00 2.68
CA PHE A 185 -3.44 -14.56 2.58
C PHE A 185 -3.28 -15.83 3.43
N LYS A 186 -3.79 -15.84 4.66
CA LYS A 186 -3.80 -17.04 5.51
C LYS A 186 -4.53 -18.21 4.84
N ASN A 187 -5.72 -17.96 4.29
CA ASN A 187 -6.53 -19.00 3.65
C ASN A 187 -5.85 -19.59 2.40
N ILE A 188 -5.10 -18.78 1.64
CA ILE A 188 -4.27 -19.25 0.53
C ILE A 188 -3.20 -20.21 1.07
N CYS A 189 -2.50 -19.86 2.15
CA CYS A 189 -1.48 -20.73 2.76
C CYS A 189 -2.05 -22.04 3.31
N ASP A 190 -3.15 -21.96 4.06
CA ASP A 190 -3.75 -23.11 4.72
C ASP A 190 -4.19 -24.17 3.70
N ARG A 191 -4.82 -23.75 2.59
CA ARG A 191 -5.21 -24.66 1.49
C ARG A 191 -4.01 -25.37 0.89
N ARG A 192 -2.87 -24.69 0.75
CA ARG A 192 -1.64 -25.30 0.22
C ARG A 192 -1.05 -26.30 1.23
N GLY A 193 -1.08 -26.00 2.53
CA GLY A 193 -0.67 -26.94 3.57
C GLY A 193 -1.48 -28.24 3.57
N GLN A 194 -2.75 -28.18 3.17
CA GLN A 194 -3.63 -29.35 3.03
C GLN A 194 -3.41 -30.14 1.73
N MET A 195 -2.80 -29.57 0.70
CA MET A 195 -2.48 -30.27 -0.57
C MET A 195 -1.15 -31.04 -0.52
N VAL A 196 -0.35 -30.86 0.54
CA VAL A 196 0.96 -31.51 0.74
C VAL A 196 0.87 -32.67 1.74
N GLN A 197 -0.31 -32.92 2.31
CA GLN A 197 -0.63 -34.09 3.16
C GLN A 197 -1.39 -35.15 2.35
#